data_AF-A0A315UVC7-F1
#
_entry.id   AF-A0A315UVC7-F1
#
_cell.length_a   1.000
_cell.length_b   1.000
_cell.length_c   1.000
_cell.angle_alpha   90.00
_cell.angle_beta   90.00
_cell.angle_gamma   90.00
#
_symmetry.space_group_name_H-M   'P 1'
#
loop_
_entity.id
_entity.type
_entity.pdbx_description
1 polymer ?
#
loop_
_entity_poly.entity_id
_entity_poly.type
_entity_poly.pdbx_seq_one_letter_code
_entity_poly.pdbx_strand_id
1 'polypeptide(L)'
;MQFSTYLIFLSIFLIALIPTCFSQNDGDLVNTHSGLVQGVRFPVPDGSYVTAFLGIPFAEPPVGKRRFRPPEPKRRWTGIFEANAYPNACYQYVDTSYPGFHGTEMWNPNREMSEDCLYLNIWVPASPRPHNLSVMVWIYGGGFYSGSSSLDVYDGRYLAHSETVIVVSMNYRIGAFGFLALHGSSEAPGNVGLLDQRLALKWVQENIHSFGGNPKQVTIFGESAGGASVGFHLLSPGSRPFFTRAILQSGVPNCPWASVSPAEARRRATLLAKLVNCNGGNDTELVDCLRNKTPQELIDQEWLSSTSNLLHLGFLGNPQEGSVVVVYVPPGAGSEDDRDPTEHSADVNSQLHFTANNLISLTLNLPKCGTPLYGSETISNHLIMELSSAAREQPQH
;
A
#
# COMPACT_ATOMS: atom_id res chain seq x y z
N MET A 1 -2.23 66.50 25.44
CA MET A 1 -3.27 65.44 25.32
C MET A 1 -3.62 65.11 23.86
N GLN A 2 -3.67 66.05 22.91
CA GLN A 2 -4.05 65.78 21.50
C GLN A 2 -3.09 64.87 20.71
N PHE A 3 -1.78 64.90 20.97
CA PHE A 3 -0.81 64.06 20.24
C PHE A 3 -0.93 62.56 20.58
N SER A 4 -1.32 62.26 21.82
CA SER A 4 -1.45 60.88 22.30
C SER A 4 -2.70 60.21 21.72
N THR A 5 -3.79 60.96 21.51
CA THR A 5 -4.99 60.45 20.85
C THR A 5 -4.74 60.12 19.38
N TYR A 6 -3.98 60.94 18.64
CA TYR A 6 -3.65 60.66 17.24
C TYR A 6 -2.81 59.39 17.07
N LEU A 7 -1.86 59.12 17.96
CA LEU A 7 -1.06 57.88 17.94
C LEU A 7 -1.90 56.62 18.22
N ILE A 8 -2.91 56.72 19.10
CA ILE A 8 -3.84 55.62 19.39
C ILE A 8 -4.78 55.38 18.21
N PHE A 9 -5.27 56.43 17.55
CA PHE A 9 -6.10 56.26 16.35
C PHE A 9 -5.30 55.70 15.17
N LEU A 10 -4.03 56.09 15.01
CA LEU A 10 -3.16 55.56 13.96
C LEU A 10 -2.85 54.07 14.17
N SER A 11 -2.61 53.65 15.42
CA SER A 11 -2.34 52.24 15.73
C SER A 11 -3.58 51.35 15.58
N ILE A 12 -4.78 51.85 15.92
CA ILE A 12 -6.04 51.13 15.66
C ILE A 12 -6.31 51.00 14.16
N PHE A 13 -6.01 52.03 13.36
CA PHE A 13 -6.18 52.00 11.90
C PHE A 13 -5.18 51.05 11.21
N LEU A 14 -3.96 50.93 11.74
CA LEU A 14 -2.94 49.98 11.26
C LEU A 14 -3.27 48.51 11.60
N ILE A 15 -3.94 48.24 12.72
CA ILE A 15 -4.41 46.89 13.08
C ILE A 15 -5.61 46.48 12.21
N ALA A 16 -6.47 47.42 11.82
CA ALA A 16 -7.61 47.18 10.93
C ALA A 16 -7.22 46.94 9.45
N LEU A 17 -5.98 47.25 9.07
CA LEU A 17 -5.44 47.05 7.71
C LEU A 17 -4.64 45.75 7.56
N ILE A 18 -4.53 44.93 8.61
CA ILE A 18 -4.01 43.57 8.47
C ILE A 18 -5.13 42.76 7.79
N PRO A 19 -4.96 42.31 6.53
CA PRO A 19 -5.87 41.35 5.97
C PRO A 19 -5.70 40.10 6.83
N THR A 20 -6.72 39.78 7.64
CA THR A 20 -6.83 38.46 8.24
C THR A 20 -7.13 37.51 7.09
N CYS A 21 -6.08 37.13 6.34
CA CYS A 21 -6.09 35.97 5.49
C CYS A 21 -6.11 34.76 6.41
N PHE A 22 -7.25 34.53 7.08
CA PHE A 22 -7.62 33.17 7.42
C PHE A 22 -7.85 32.52 6.07
N SER A 23 -6.83 31.81 5.57
CA SER A 23 -7.07 30.77 4.58
C SER A 23 -7.98 29.78 5.27
N GLN A 24 -9.28 29.94 5.02
CA GLN A 24 -10.27 28.98 5.46
C GLN A 24 -9.94 27.70 4.70
N ASN A 25 -9.36 26.74 5.41
CA ASN A 25 -8.98 25.47 4.83
C ASN A 25 -10.28 24.75 4.48
N ASP A 26 -10.77 24.96 3.25
CA ASP A 26 -12.10 24.61 2.75
C ASP A 26 -12.31 23.10 2.54
N GLY A 27 -11.40 22.26 3.04
CA GLY A 27 -11.53 20.81 2.95
C GLY A 27 -12.47 20.25 4.02
N ASP A 28 -12.86 18.99 3.84
CA ASP A 28 -13.71 18.33 4.81
C ASP A 28 -12.90 17.87 6.03
N LEU A 29 -13.47 18.06 7.22
CA LEU A 29 -12.93 17.56 8.48
C LEU A 29 -13.57 16.20 8.80
N VAL A 30 -12.76 15.15 8.85
CA VAL A 30 -13.22 13.77 9.06
C VAL A 30 -12.68 13.23 10.39
N ASN A 31 -13.56 12.63 11.19
CA ASN A 31 -13.18 11.97 12.44
C ASN A 31 -12.92 10.49 12.20
N THR A 32 -11.68 10.06 12.39
CA THR A 32 -11.28 8.65 12.28
C THR A 32 -11.07 8.04 13.68
N HIS A 33 -10.93 6.72 13.75
CA HIS A 33 -10.55 6.04 15.00
C HIS A 33 -9.17 6.47 15.52
N SER A 34 -8.31 7.03 14.65
CA SER A 34 -6.95 7.49 14.99
C SER A 34 -6.90 8.98 15.40
N GLY A 35 -7.90 9.77 15.02
CA GLY A 35 -7.97 11.21 15.28
C GLY A 35 -8.65 11.98 14.15
N LEU A 36 -8.74 13.31 14.31
CA LEU A 36 -9.32 14.21 13.29
C LEU A 36 -8.33 14.41 12.13
N VAL A 37 -8.85 14.37 10.91
CA VAL A 37 -8.10 14.57 9.66
C VAL A 37 -8.78 15.66 8.85
N GLN A 38 -8.02 16.66 8.42
CA GLN A 38 -8.47 17.76 7.57
C GLN A 38 -7.98 17.52 6.15
N GLY A 39 -8.91 17.38 5.20
CA GLY A 39 -8.59 17.23 3.79
C GLY A 39 -8.41 18.56 3.08
N VAL A 40 -8.26 18.49 1.76
CA VAL A 40 -8.09 19.63 0.84
C VAL A 40 -8.85 19.36 -0.46
N ARG A 41 -9.48 20.38 -1.05
CA ARG A 41 -10.18 20.26 -2.33
C ARG A 41 -9.18 20.29 -3.50
N PHE A 42 -9.24 19.30 -4.36
CA PHE A 42 -8.43 19.19 -5.56
C PHE A 42 -9.32 19.36 -6.81
N PRO A 43 -8.99 20.29 -7.71
CA PRO A 43 -9.78 20.49 -8.93
C PRO A 43 -9.62 19.31 -9.89
N VAL A 44 -10.68 19.04 -10.63
CA VAL A 44 -10.72 18.09 -11.76
C VAL A 44 -11.12 18.83 -13.06
N PRO A 45 -10.87 18.26 -14.26
CA PRO A 45 -10.93 19.02 -15.52
C PRO A 45 -12.26 19.69 -15.88
N ASP A 46 -13.39 19.20 -15.35
CA ASP A 46 -14.72 19.77 -15.61
C ASP A 46 -15.08 20.97 -14.71
N GLY A 47 -14.14 21.44 -13.88
CA GLY A 47 -14.31 22.56 -12.96
C GLY A 47 -14.92 22.18 -11.61
N SER A 48 -15.26 20.91 -11.40
CA SER A 48 -15.61 20.38 -10.08
C SER A 48 -14.36 20.02 -9.26
N TYR A 49 -14.53 19.33 -8.13
CA TYR A 49 -13.43 18.95 -7.25
C TYR A 49 -13.62 17.57 -6.64
N VAL A 50 -12.55 17.02 -6.10
CA VAL A 50 -12.57 15.91 -5.13
C VAL A 50 -12.00 16.40 -3.81
N THR A 51 -12.43 15.84 -2.68
CA THR A 51 -11.74 16.07 -1.41
C THR A 51 -10.63 15.03 -1.27
N ALA A 52 -9.38 15.49 -1.26
CA ALA A 52 -8.21 14.66 -1.05
C ALA A 52 -7.74 14.74 0.41
N PHE A 53 -7.33 13.60 0.97
CA PHE A 53 -6.68 13.48 2.26
C PHE A 53 -5.36 12.75 2.03
N LEU A 54 -4.28 13.51 1.93
CA LEU A 54 -2.97 13.02 1.54
C LEU A 54 -2.08 12.84 2.79
N GLY A 55 -1.33 11.74 2.83
CA GLY A 55 -0.34 11.51 3.89
C GLY A 55 -0.95 11.21 5.27
N ILE A 56 -2.05 10.47 5.36
CA ILE A 56 -2.60 10.01 6.65
C ILE A 56 -1.72 8.88 7.22
N PRO A 57 -1.17 9.00 8.44
CA PRO A 57 -0.35 7.94 9.03
C PRO A 57 -1.21 6.76 9.49
N PHE A 58 -0.93 5.55 9.00
CA PHE A 58 -1.60 4.33 9.43
C PHE A 58 -0.74 3.47 10.37
N ALA A 59 0.57 3.71 10.40
CA ALA A 59 1.51 3.03 11.27
C ALA A 59 2.43 4.01 12.00
N GLU A 60 3.03 3.52 13.08
CA GLU A 60 4.18 4.17 13.70
C GLU A 60 5.41 4.18 12.76
N PRO A 61 6.25 5.22 12.79
CA PRO A 61 7.46 5.27 11.97
C PRO A 61 8.37 4.06 12.22
N PRO A 62 8.72 3.26 11.19
CA PRO A 62 9.53 2.05 11.33
C PRO A 62 11.04 2.34 11.43
N VAL A 63 11.42 3.38 12.19
CA VAL A 63 12.80 3.88 12.32
C VAL A 63 13.57 3.21 13.46
N GLY A 64 14.90 3.22 13.37
CA GLY A 64 15.79 2.72 14.42
C GLY A 64 15.51 1.25 14.78
N LYS A 65 15.15 0.98 16.04
CA LYS A 65 14.84 -0.39 16.51
C LYS A 65 13.61 -1.01 15.83
N ARG A 66 12.74 -0.21 15.20
CA ARG A 66 11.58 -0.70 14.44
C ARG A 66 11.93 -1.08 12.99
N ARG A 67 13.12 -0.72 12.50
CA ARG A 67 13.58 -1.14 11.17
C ARG A 67 13.62 -2.68 11.10
N PHE A 68 13.10 -3.21 9.98
CA PHE A 68 12.89 -4.64 9.68
C PHE A 68 11.82 -5.37 10.50
N ARG A 69 11.23 -4.73 11.52
CA ARG A 69 10.17 -5.34 12.34
C ARG A 69 8.78 -5.12 11.74
N PRO A 70 7.80 -5.96 12.10
CA PRO A 70 6.40 -5.75 11.76
C PRO A 70 5.93 -4.32 12.13
N PRO A 71 5.05 -3.70 11.34
CA PRO A 71 4.55 -2.37 11.63
C PRO A 71 3.69 -2.38 12.90
N GLU A 72 3.79 -1.30 13.67
CA GLU A 72 2.93 -1.03 14.82
C GLU A 72 1.82 -0.06 14.39
N PRO A 73 0.54 -0.29 14.76
CA PRO A 73 -0.54 0.64 14.47
C PRO A 73 -0.23 2.06 14.99
N LYS A 74 -0.55 3.08 14.20
CA LYS A 74 -0.33 4.47 14.59
C LYS A 74 -1.07 4.77 15.89
N ARG A 75 -0.38 5.37 16.87
CA ARG A 75 -1.04 5.87 18.08
C ARG A 75 -1.99 7.00 17.73
N ARG A 76 -3.12 7.06 18.46
CA ARG A 76 -4.06 8.17 18.33
C ARG A 76 -3.36 9.50 18.55
N TRP A 77 -3.67 10.49 17.72
CA TRP A 77 -3.21 11.87 17.91
C TRP A 77 -4.31 12.73 18.52
N THR A 78 -3.90 13.87 19.08
CA THR A 78 -4.80 14.92 19.55
C THR A 78 -4.72 16.10 18.58
N GLY A 79 -5.80 16.87 18.49
CA GLY A 79 -5.90 17.94 17.49
C GLY A 79 -6.23 17.42 16.09
N ILE A 80 -6.02 18.29 15.10
CA ILE A 80 -6.34 18.05 13.70
C ILE A 80 -5.05 17.70 12.95
N PHE A 81 -5.05 16.62 12.19
CA PHE A 81 -3.98 16.28 11.26
C PHE A 81 -4.29 16.88 9.89
N GLU A 82 -3.42 17.77 9.41
CA GLU A 82 -3.53 18.41 8.10
C GLU A 82 -3.07 17.45 6.99
N ALA A 83 -4.01 16.77 6.33
CA ALA A 83 -3.75 15.80 5.26
C ALA A 83 -3.78 16.46 3.88
N ASN A 84 -2.90 17.46 3.67
CA ASN A 84 -2.89 18.30 2.47
C ASN A 84 -1.66 18.12 1.56
N ALA A 85 -0.73 17.23 1.94
CA ALA A 85 0.49 16.96 1.18
C ALA A 85 0.76 15.46 1.11
N TYR A 86 1.31 15.01 -0.02
CA TYR A 86 1.77 13.63 -0.14
C TYR A 86 2.88 13.32 0.87
N PRO A 87 2.92 12.08 1.39
CA PRO A 87 3.94 11.65 2.31
C PRO A 87 5.30 11.47 1.62
N ASN A 88 6.35 11.32 2.41
CA ASN A 88 7.64 10.85 1.93
C ASN A 88 7.50 9.49 1.24
N ALA A 89 8.28 9.27 0.19
CA ALA A 89 8.46 7.94 -0.38
C ALA A 89 9.28 7.07 0.59
N CYS A 90 9.07 5.75 0.56
CA CYS A 90 9.96 4.86 1.29
C CYS A 90 11.36 4.88 0.66
N TYR A 91 12.40 4.76 1.48
CA TYR A 91 13.77 4.59 1.00
C TYR A 91 13.87 3.44 0.01
N GLN A 92 14.47 3.73 -1.15
CA GLN A 92 14.51 2.84 -2.30
C GLN A 92 15.64 3.21 -3.26
N TYR A 93 15.93 2.31 -4.18
CA TYR A 93 16.78 2.60 -5.33
C TYR A 93 16.12 3.63 -6.26
N VAL A 94 16.92 4.55 -6.81
CA VAL A 94 16.50 5.53 -7.82
C VAL A 94 17.13 5.13 -9.16
N ASP A 95 16.31 4.99 -10.21
CA ASP A 95 16.81 4.66 -11.53
C ASP A 95 17.45 5.89 -12.18
N THR A 96 18.78 5.86 -12.30
CA THR A 96 19.59 6.89 -12.95
C THR A 96 20.15 6.43 -14.29
N SER A 97 19.58 5.38 -14.91
CA SER A 97 20.09 4.82 -16.17
C SER A 97 19.96 5.81 -17.33
N TYR A 98 18.90 6.62 -17.34
CA TYR A 98 18.62 7.62 -18.37
C TYR A 98 18.18 8.96 -17.74
N PRO A 99 19.12 9.76 -17.20
CA PRO A 99 18.79 11.05 -16.60
C PRO A 99 18.12 12.00 -17.60
N GLY A 100 17.00 12.61 -17.21
CA GLY A 100 16.16 13.49 -18.02
C GLY A 100 15.15 12.77 -18.92
N PHE A 101 15.11 11.42 -18.92
CA PHE A 101 14.14 10.67 -19.70
C PHE A 101 12.89 10.37 -18.86
N HIS A 102 11.77 10.99 -19.23
CA HIS A 102 10.49 10.83 -18.52
C HIS A 102 10.05 9.35 -18.40
N GLY A 103 10.34 8.50 -19.40
CA GLY A 103 9.92 7.10 -19.37
C GLY A 103 10.52 6.27 -18.23
N THR A 104 11.69 6.67 -17.70
CA THR A 104 12.27 6.10 -16.47
C THR A 104 11.95 6.96 -15.25
N GLU A 105 12.06 8.29 -15.36
CA GLU A 105 11.89 9.20 -14.23
C GLU A 105 10.47 9.24 -13.67
N MET A 106 9.44 8.93 -14.48
CA MET A 106 8.06 8.85 -14.00
C MET A 106 7.83 7.77 -12.94
N TRP A 107 8.75 6.80 -12.81
CA TRP A 107 8.71 5.73 -11.82
C TRP A 107 9.61 6.00 -10.61
N ASN A 108 10.47 7.02 -10.67
CA ASN A 108 11.32 7.41 -9.57
C ASN A 108 10.50 8.14 -8.48
N PRO A 109 10.94 8.12 -7.21
CA PRO A 109 10.25 8.83 -6.14
C PRO A 109 10.18 10.33 -6.44
N ASN A 110 8.96 10.87 -6.51
CA ASN A 110 8.69 12.30 -6.72
C ASN A 110 8.53 13.09 -5.40
N ARG A 111 8.87 12.46 -4.27
CA ARG A 111 8.90 13.03 -2.92
C ARG A 111 10.21 12.62 -2.25
N GLU A 112 10.57 13.31 -1.18
CA GLU A 112 11.74 12.94 -0.38
C GLU A 112 11.62 11.49 0.12
N MET A 113 12.75 10.81 0.20
CA MET A 113 12.81 9.44 0.74
C MET A 113 13.04 9.47 2.24
N SER A 114 12.24 8.69 2.98
CA SER A 114 12.37 8.53 4.43
C SER A 114 12.01 7.11 4.84
N GLU A 115 12.52 6.67 5.99
CA GLU A 115 12.01 5.46 6.65
C GLU A 115 10.65 5.73 7.32
N ASP A 116 10.39 6.98 7.69
CA ASP A 116 9.04 7.42 8.07
C ASP A 116 8.22 7.65 6.81
N CYS A 117 7.70 6.54 6.25
CA CYS A 117 6.98 6.52 4.98
C CYS A 117 5.63 5.79 5.04
N LEU A 118 5.17 5.30 6.20
CA LEU A 118 3.97 4.47 6.33
C LEU A 118 2.68 5.30 6.43
N TYR A 119 2.28 5.83 5.28
CA TYR A 119 1.14 6.70 5.10
C TYR A 119 0.23 6.21 3.97
N LEU A 120 -1.03 6.64 4.00
CA LEU A 120 -2.01 6.41 2.94
C LEU A 120 -2.66 7.72 2.48
N ASN A 121 -3.21 7.71 1.28
CA ASN A 121 -3.90 8.83 0.65
C ASN A 121 -5.32 8.41 0.29
N ILE A 122 -6.29 9.33 0.37
CA ILE A 122 -7.70 9.08 0.07
C ILE A 122 -8.22 10.18 -0.84
N TRP A 123 -8.94 9.83 -1.91
CA TRP A 123 -9.70 10.74 -2.75
C TRP A 123 -11.17 10.40 -2.65
N VAL A 124 -11.96 11.40 -2.25
CA VAL A 124 -13.42 11.29 -2.09
C VAL A 124 -14.09 12.17 -3.15
N PRO A 125 -14.99 11.64 -3.99
CA PRO A 125 -15.68 12.44 -5.00
C PRO A 125 -16.57 13.50 -4.35
N ALA A 126 -16.69 14.67 -4.99
CA ALA A 126 -17.66 15.66 -4.56
C ALA A 126 -19.08 15.13 -4.79
N SER A 127 -19.78 14.82 -3.71
CA SER A 127 -21.21 14.57 -3.70
C SER A 127 -21.79 15.25 -2.46
N PRO A 128 -23.02 15.78 -2.49
CA PRO A 128 -23.56 16.52 -1.34
C PRO A 128 -23.56 15.71 -0.04
N ARG A 129 -23.53 14.37 -0.10
CA ARG A 129 -23.22 13.43 1.00
C ARG A 129 -22.69 12.10 0.43
N PRO A 130 -21.37 11.89 0.26
CA PRO A 130 -20.82 10.59 -0.10
C PRO A 130 -21.20 9.60 1.00
N HIS A 131 -21.95 8.57 0.67
CA HIS A 131 -22.35 7.56 1.63
C HIS A 131 -22.41 6.21 0.94
N ASN A 132 -21.86 5.20 1.62
CA ASN A 132 -21.85 3.82 1.15
C ASN A 132 -21.22 3.63 -0.24
N LEU A 133 -20.19 4.41 -0.58
CA LEU A 133 -19.49 4.30 -1.86
C LEU A 133 -18.56 3.08 -1.90
N SER A 134 -18.40 2.48 -3.08
CA SER A 134 -17.35 1.49 -3.33
C SER A 134 -15.97 2.08 -3.07
N VAL A 135 -15.07 1.27 -2.52
CA VAL A 135 -13.70 1.68 -2.16
C VAL A 135 -12.72 0.88 -2.99
N MET A 136 -11.81 1.57 -3.68
CA MET A 136 -10.71 0.97 -4.44
C MET A 136 -9.38 1.28 -3.76
N VAL A 137 -8.61 0.26 -3.41
CA VAL A 137 -7.33 0.43 -2.69
C VAL A 137 -6.16 0.01 -3.58
N TRP A 138 -5.34 0.98 -3.98
CA TRP A 138 -4.19 0.83 -4.86
C TRP A 138 -2.94 0.38 -4.10
N ILE A 139 -2.32 -0.69 -4.58
CA ILE A 139 -1.02 -1.18 -4.15
C ILE A 139 -0.05 -1.05 -5.33
N TYR A 140 0.95 -0.17 -5.22
CA TYR A 140 1.90 0.08 -6.30
C TYR A 140 2.87 -1.08 -6.54
N GLY A 141 3.41 -1.12 -7.77
CA GLY A 141 4.40 -2.09 -8.26
C GLY A 141 5.85 -1.78 -7.87
N GLY A 142 6.80 -1.94 -8.80
CA GLY A 142 8.22 -1.62 -8.55
C GLY A 142 9.08 -2.79 -8.05
N GLY A 143 8.69 -4.03 -8.35
CA GLY A 143 9.51 -5.22 -8.10
C GLY A 143 9.85 -5.49 -6.63
N PHE A 144 9.06 -4.92 -5.71
CA PHE A 144 9.33 -4.90 -4.26
C PHE A 144 10.59 -4.13 -3.83
N TYR A 145 11.28 -3.40 -4.72
CA TYR A 145 12.48 -2.60 -4.40
C TYR A 145 12.32 -1.10 -4.70
N SER A 146 11.24 -0.72 -5.39
CA SER A 146 10.92 0.67 -5.78
C SER A 146 9.40 0.90 -5.76
N GLY A 147 8.98 2.14 -6.01
CA GLY A 147 7.59 2.57 -6.10
C GLY A 147 7.20 3.57 -5.00
N SER A 148 6.16 4.36 -5.28
CA SER A 148 5.56 5.29 -4.32
C SER A 148 4.07 5.47 -4.63
N SER A 149 3.24 5.67 -3.60
CA SER A 149 1.83 6.03 -3.77
C SER A 149 1.61 7.46 -4.26
N SER A 150 2.68 8.28 -4.26
CA SER A 150 2.65 9.70 -4.64
C SER A 150 2.90 9.97 -6.12
N LEU A 151 3.24 8.96 -6.92
CA LEU A 151 3.57 9.13 -8.34
C LEU A 151 2.35 9.69 -9.12
N ASP A 152 2.60 10.60 -10.05
CA ASP A 152 1.54 11.32 -10.78
C ASP A 152 0.64 10.38 -11.59
N VAL A 153 1.19 9.25 -12.07
CA VAL A 153 0.44 8.21 -12.79
C VAL A 153 -0.58 7.48 -11.90
N TYR A 154 -0.46 7.59 -10.58
CA TYR A 154 -1.36 7.00 -9.59
C TYR A 154 -2.31 8.01 -8.94
N ASP A 155 -2.43 9.21 -9.51
CA ASP A 155 -3.32 10.24 -8.99
C ASP A 155 -4.79 9.78 -9.01
N GLY A 156 -5.32 9.49 -7.83
CA GLY A 156 -6.64 8.92 -7.65
C GLY A 156 -7.79 9.88 -7.98
N ARG A 157 -7.53 11.19 -8.19
CA ARG A 157 -8.59 12.19 -8.38
C ARG A 157 -9.49 11.90 -9.57
N TYR A 158 -8.91 11.38 -10.66
CA TYR A 158 -9.65 11.16 -11.90
C TYR A 158 -10.60 9.96 -11.78
N LEU A 159 -10.10 8.86 -11.22
CA LEU A 159 -10.90 7.65 -11.00
C LEU A 159 -11.98 7.88 -9.94
N ALA A 160 -11.66 8.58 -8.86
CA ALA A 160 -12.62 8.92 -7.82
C ALA A 160 -13.78 9.74 -8.40
N HIS A 161 -13.45 10.74 -9.24
CA HIS A 161 -14.42 11.61 -9.89
C HIS A 161 -15.25 10.91 -10.96
N SER A 162 -14.62 10.26 -11.94
CA SER A 162 -15.32 9.70 -13.11
C SER A 162 -16.25 8.55 -12.76
N GLU A 163 -15.81 7.67 -11.85
CA GLU A 163 -16.56 6.46 -11.47
C GLU A 163 -17.34 6.63 -10.16
N THR A 164 -17.27 7.80 -9.51
CA THR A 164 -17.92 8.05 -8.21
C THR A 164 -17.56 6.97 -7.17
N VAL A 165 -16.25 6.73 -7.00
CA VAL A 165 -15.71 5.77 -6.02
C VAL A 165 -14.73 6.45 -5.08
N ILE A 166 -14.52 5.89 -3.89
CA ILE A 166 -13.41 6.33 -3.04
C ILE A 166 -12.15 5.59 -3.47
N VAL A 167 -11.10 6.34 -3.80
CA VAL A 167 -9.79 5.77 -4.12
C VAL A 167 -8.87 5.95 -2.92
N VAL A 168 -8.18 4.88 -2.53
CA VAL A 168 -7.15 4.88 -1.49
C VAL A 168 -5.85 4.39 -2.11
N SER A 169 -4.72 4.97 -1.75
CA SER A 169 -3.39 4.41 -2.05
C SER A 169 -2.54 4.38 -0.79
N MET A 170 -1.63 3.41 -0.66
CA MET A 170 -0.74 3.33 0.50
C MET A 170 0.72 3.15 0.12
N ASN A 171 1.59 3.64 1.01
CA ASN A 171 2.99 3.24 1.05
C ASN A 171 3.19 1.96 1.85
N TYR A 172 4.16 1.17 1.43
CA TYR A 172 4.65 0.00 2.17
C TYR A 172 6.17 -0.07 2.03
N ARG A 173 6.87 -0.57 3.06
CA ARG A 173 8.33 -0.71 2.97
C ARG A 173 8.71 -1.67 1.85
N ILE A 174 9.77 -1.30 1.15
CA ILE A 174 10.34 -1.99 0.00
C ILE A 174 11.83 -2.27 0.24
N GLY A 175 12.41 -3.06 -0.65
CA GLY A 175 13.78 -3.54 -0.58
C GLY A 175 14.10 -4.26 0.72
N ALA A 176 15.33 -4.13 1.20
CA ALA A 176 15.77 -4.67 2.47
C ALA A 176 14.89 -4.18 3.65
N PHE A 177 14.38 -2.95 3.63
CA PHE A 177 13.56 -2.39 4.71
C PHE A 177 12.23 -3.12 4.87
N GLY A 178 11.66 -3.63 3.77
CA GLY A 178 10.38 -4.34 3.74
C GLY A 178 10.49 -5.86 3.72
N PHE A 179 11.59 -6.40 3.19
CA PHE A 179 11.67 -7.81 2.79
C PHE A 179 12.95 -8.53 3.23
N LEU A 180 13.83 -7.89 4.00
CA LEU A 180 14.93 -8.60 4.66
C LEU A 180 14.37 -9.67 5.60
N ALA A 181 14.78 -10.92 5.37
CA ALA A 181 14.23 -12.06 6.09
C ALA A 181 15.34 -12.98 6.62
N LEU A 182 15.34 -13.14 7.94
CA LEU A 182 16.08 -14.15 8.68
C LEU A 182 15.06 -15.07 9.33
N HIS A 183 14.54 -16.03 8.56
CA HIS A 183 13.44 -16.89 9.03
C HIS A 183 13.78 -17.56 10.38
N GLY A 184 12.89 -17.39 11.37
CA GLY A 184 13.11 -17.80 12.77
C GLY A 184 13.54 -16.66 13.70
N SER A 185 14.00 -15.53 13.16
CA SER A 185 14.29 -14.30 13.93
C SER A 185 13.05 -13.41 14.05
N SER A 186 12.79 -12.92 15.26
CA SER A 186 11.78 -11.89 15.51
C SER A 186 12.23 -10.49 15.09
N GLU A 187 13.54 -10.28 14.91
CA GLU A 187 14.11 -8.97 14.58
C GLU A 187 13.96 -8.60 13.10
N ALA A 188 13.95 -9.61 12.23
CA ALA A 188 13.75 -9.48 10.79
C ALA A 188 13.01 -10.73 10.26
N PRO A 189 11.71 -10.88 10.56
CA PRO A 189 10.95 -12.08 10.20
C PRO A 189 10.68 -12.22 8.70
N GLY A 190 10.96 -11.17 7.90
CA GLY A 190 10.57 -11.07 6.51
C GLY A 190 9.13 -10.59 6.32
N ASN A 191 8.78 -10.28 5.07
CA ASN A 191 7.44 -9.88 4.63
C ASN A 191 6.85 -8.65 5.35
N VAL A 192 7.64 -7.82 6.03
CA VAL A 192 7.10 -6.69 6.79
C VAL A 192 6.48 -5.62 5.89
N GLY A 193 6.91 -5.51 4.63
CA GLY A 193 6.22 -4.73 3.60
C GLY A 193 4.79 -5.21 3.31
N LEU A 194 4.54 -6.52 3.23
CA LEU A 194 3.18 -7.07 3.12
C LEU A 194 2.37 -6.85 4.42
N LEU A 195 3.04 -6.82 5.57
CA LEU A 195 2.39 -6.47 6.84
C LEU A 195 2.01 -5.00 6.91
N ASP A 196 2.79 -4.10 6.29
CA ASP A 196 2.45 -2.68 6.14
C ASP A 196 1.17 -2.53 5.31
N GLN A 197 1.11 -3.21 4.14
CA GLN A 197 -0.08 -3.24 3.30
C GLN A 197 -1.30 -3.77 4.07
N ARG A 198 -1.15 -4.89 4.80
CA ARG A 198 -2.21 -5.46 5.63
C ARG A 198 -2.70 -4.49 6.71
N LEU A 199 -1.79 -3.75 7.35
CA LEU A 199 -2.15 -2.78 8.36
C LEU A 199 -2.90 -1.58 7.75
N ALA A 200 -2.52 -1.13 6.56
CA ALA A 200 -3.27 -0.13 5.81
C ALA A 200 -4.67 -0.63 5.42
N LEU A 201 -4.82 -1.89 4.98
CA LEU A 201 -6.12 -2.49 4.69
C LEU A 201 -7.00 -2.58 5.94
N LYS A 202 -6.42 -2.94 7.08
CA LYS A 202 -7.11 -2.90 8.38
C LYS A 202 -7.54 -1.47 8.73
N TRP A 203 -6.69 -0.47 8.51
CA TRP A 203 -7.03 0.93 8.73
C TRP A 203 -8.21 1.35 7.85
N VAL A 204 -8.23 0.95 6.57
CA VAL A 204 -9.36 1.22 5.65
C VAL A 204 -10.65 0.62 6.23
N GLN A 205 -10.64 -0.63 6.67
CA GLN A 205 -11.81 -1.27 7.27
C GLN A 205 -12.35 -0.53 8.49
N GLU A 206 -11.46 -0.03 9.35
CA GLU A 206 -11.84 0.67 10.58
C GLU A 206 -12.33 2.11 10.32
N ASN A 207 -11.90 2.77 9.25
CA ASN A 207 -12.04 4.23 9.11
C ASN A 207 -12.76 4.70 7.83
N ILE A 208 -12.83 3.90 6.77
CA ILE A 208 -13.28 4.40 5.46
C ILE A 208 -14.76 4.84 5.45
N HIS A 209 -15.56 4.30 6.36
CA HIS A 209 -16.95 4.71 6.56
C HIS A 209 -17.08 6.19 6.96
N SER A 210 -16.09 6.74 7.66
CA SER A 210 -16.06 8.15 8.05
C SER A 210 -15.83 9.09 6.86
N PHE A 211 -15.30 8.55 5.74
CA PHE A 211 -15.11 9.26 4.47
C PHE A 211 -16.26 9.01 3.49
N GLY A 212 -17.31 8.29 3.89
CA GLY A 212 -18.45 7.93 3.04
C GLY A 212 -18.30 6.61 2.29
N GLY A 213 -17.25 5.82 2.56
CA GLY A 213 -16.99 4.53 1.93
C GLY A 213 -17.69 3.36 2.61
N ASN A 214 -17.97 2.31 1.86
CA ASN A 214 -18.52 1.08 2.39
C ASN A 214 -17.38 0.08 2.67
N PRO A 215 -17.06 -0.23 3.95
CA PRO A 215 -16.02 -1.22 4.27
C PRO A 215 -16.35 -2.64 3.77
N LYS A 216 -17.61 -2.92 3.43
CA LYS A 216 -18.05 -4.20 2.84
C LYS A 216 -17.92 -4.25 1.31
N GLN A 217 -17.49 -3.17 0.67
CA GLN A 217 -17.28 -3.07 -0.77
C GLN A 217 -15.89 -2.52 -1.07
N VAL A 218 -14.87 -3.17 -0.50
CA VAL A 218 -13.46 -2.83 -0.72
C VAL A 218 -12.89 -3.73 -1.82
N THR A 219 -12.37 -3.13 -2.87
CA THR A 219 -11.66 -3.79 -3.96
C THR A 219 -10.18 -3.41 -3.88
N ILE A 220 -9.29 -4.38 -3.68
CA ILE A 220 -7.84 -4.14 -3.76
C ILE A 220 -7.38 -4.31 -5.21
N PHE A 221 -6.51 -3.44 -5.68
CA PHE A 221 -5.96 -3.51 -7.04
C PHE A 221 -4.51 -3.06 -7.08
N GLY A 222 -3.73 -3.66 -7.98
CA GLY A 222 -2.30 -3.38 -8.08
C GLY A 222 -1.68 -3.90 -9.36
N GLU A 223 -0.55 -3.31 -9.74
CA GLU A 223 0.21 -3.65 -10.93
C GLU A 223 1.58 -4.25 -10.58
N SER A 224 2.07 -5.21 -11.37
CA SER A 224 3.37 -5.85 -11.18
C SER A 224 3.53 -6.43 -9.76
N ALA A 225 4.51 -5.98 -8.96
CA ALA A 225 4.65 -6.38 -7.56
C ALA A 225 3.41 -6.05 -6.70
N GLY A 226 2.65 -5.01 -7.05
CA GLY A 226 1.35 -4.70 -6.46
C GLY A 226 0.29 -5.72 -6.85
N GLY A 227 0.28 -6.21 -8.09
CA GLY A 227 -0.59 -7.31 -8.53
C GLY A 227 -0.24 -8.63 -7.81
N ALA A 228 1.05 -8.92 -7.66
CA ALA A 228 1.50 -10.04 -6.84
C ALA A 228 1.09 -9.88 -5.36
N SER A 229 1.18 -8.66 -4.80
CA SER A 229 0.73 -8.33 -3.44
C SER A 229 -0.76 -8.57 -3.23
N VAL A 230 -1.60 -8.12 -4.18
CA VAL A 230 -3.03 -8.42 -4.19
C VAL A 230 -3.26 -9.94 -4.13
N GLY A 231 -2.52 -10.71 -4.93
CA GLY A 231 -2.52 -12.16 -4.87
C GLY A 231 -2.09 -12.75 -3.53
N PHE A 232 -1.04 -12.20 -2.90
CA PHE A 232 -0.62 -12.63 -1.57
C PHE A 232 -1.68 -12.36 -0.50
N HIS A 233 -2.41 -11.24 -0.59
CA HIS A 233 -3.53 -10.96 0.31
C HIS A 233 -4.72 -11.89 0.08
N LEU A 234 -4.99 -12.31 -1.16
CA LEU A 234 -5.96 -13.37 -1.46
C LEU A 234 -5.56 -14.72 -0.85
N LEU A 235 -4.27 -15.03 -0.82
CA LEU A 235 -3.78 -16.31 -0.28
C LEU A 235 -3.66 -16.29 1.25
N SER A 236 -3.34 -15.15 1.85
CA SER A 236 -3.10 -15.01 3.29
C SER A 236 -4.40 -14.92 4.10
N PRO A 237 -4.70 -15.90 4.97
CA PRO A 237 -5.92 -15.86 5.79
C PRO A 237 -6.03 -14.61 6.67
N GLY A 238 -4.91 -14.08 7.14
CA GLY A 238 -4.88 -12.86 7.96
C GLY A 238 -5.17 -11.56 7.20
N SER A 239 -5.25 -11.59 5.87
CA SER A 239 -5.58 -10.41 5.05
C SER A 239 -6.99 -10.47 4.44
N ARG A 240 -7.49 -11.68 4.16
CA ARG A 240 -8.78 -11.93 3.49
C ARG A 240 -9.96 -11.15 4.07
N PRO A 241 -10.13 -10.99 5.40
CA PRO A 241 -11.27 -10.28 5.96
C PRO A 241 -11.31 -8.77 5.62
N PHE A 242 -10.22 -8.19 5.12
CA PHE A 242 -10.12 -6.74 4.95
C PHE A 242 -10.52 -6.23 3.55
N PHE A 243 -10.93 -7.11 2.63
CA PHE A 243 -11.39 -6.72 1.30
C PHE A 243 -12.37 -7.74 0.73
N THR A 244 -13.08 -7.34 -0.32
CA THR A 244 -14.16 -8.13 -0.95
C THR A 244 -13.79 -8.62 -2.34
N ARG A 245 -13.08 -7.80 -3.12
CA ARG A 245 -12.71 -8.09 -4.52
C ARG A 245 -11.25 -7.74 -4.77
N ALA A 246 -10.70 -8.29 -5.84
CA ALA A 246 -9.29 -8.14 -6.20
C ALA A 246 -9.12 -7.96 -7.72
N ILE A 247 -8.20 -7.07 -8.11
CA ILE A 247 -7.79 -6.87 -9.51
C ILE A 247 -6.25 -6.98 -9.57
N LEU A 248 -5.73 -7.86 -10.41
CA LEU A 248 -4.30 -8.12 -10.55
C LEU A 248 -3.84 -7.72 -11.96
N GLN A 249 -3.11 -6.62 -12.08
CA GLN A 249 -2.59 -6.11 -13.35
C GLN A 249 -1.13 -6.56 -13.52
N SER A 250 -0.83 -7.30 -14.60
CA SER A 250 0.57 -7.65 -14.97
C SER A 250 1.43 -8.29 -13.86
N GLY A 251 0.81 -8.94 -12.86
CA GLY A 251 1.51 -9.54 -11.73
C GLY A 251 0.63 -10.50 -10.95
N VAL A 252 1.19 -11.64 -10.55
CA VAL A 252 0.51 -12.72 -9.83
C VAL A 252 1.45 -13.31 -8.77
N PRO A 253 0.94 -13.88 -7.67
CA PRO A 253 1.78 -14.26 -6.53
C PRO A 253 2.70 -15.46 -6.83
N ASN A 254 2.41 -16.23 -7.88
CA ASN A 254 3.25 -17.33 -8.38
C ASN A 254 4.24 -16.89 -9.47
N CYS A 255 4.43 -15.59 -9.69
CA CYS A 255 5.52 -15.10 -10.53
C CYS A 255 6.87 -15.57 -9.95
N PRO A 256 7.83 -16.01 -10.79
CA PRO A 256 9.11 -16.55 -10.31
C PRO A 256 9.96 -15.52 -9.55
N TRP A 257 9.72 -14.23 -9.77
CA TRP A 257 10.36 -13.12 -9.08
C TRP A 257 9.62 -12.67 -7.81
N ALA A 258 8.38 -13.12 -7.59
CA ALA A 258 7.52 -12.57 -6.54
C ALA A 258 7.78 -13.16 -5.15
N SER A 259 8.45 -14.32 -5.06
CA SER A 259 8.79 -14.95 -3.77
C SER A 259 10.12 -15.69 -3.85
N VAL A 260 10.75 -15.90 -2.69
CA VAL A 260 11.99 -16.66 -2.54
C VAL A 260 11.85 -17.65 -1.39
N SER A 261 12.63 -18.73 -1.41
CA SER A 261 12.63 -19.69 -0.31
C SER A 261 13.26 -19.07 0.96
N PRO A 262 12.88 -19.52 2.17
CA PRO A 262 13.48 -19.03 3.41
C PRO A 262 15.01 -19.15 3.46
N ALA A 263 15.57 -20.22 2.87
CA ALA A 263 17.01 -20.44 2.79
C ALA A 263 17.70 -19.40 1.89
N GLU A 264 17.13 -19.12 0.72
CA GLU A 264 17.65 -18.09 -0.19
C GLU A 264 17.52 -16.69 0.41
N ALA A 265 16.40 -16.39 1.07
CA ALA A 265 16.21 -15.11 1.74
C ALA A 265 17.26 -14.87 2.85
N ARG A 266 17.53 -15.89 3.67
CA ARG A 266 18.60 -15.86 4.69
C ARG A 266 19.98 -15.69 4.05
N ARG A 267 20.25 -16.36 2.92
CA ARG A 267 21.51 -16.21 2.17
C ARG A 267 21.71 -14.77 1.71
N ARG A 268 20.68 -14.15 1.11
CA ARG A 268 20.72 -12.74 0.66
C ARG A 268 20.90 -11.77 1.82
N ALA A 269 20.16 -11.94 2.90
CA ALA A 269 20.29 -11.10 4.10
C ALA A 269 21.70 -11.17 4.71
N THR A 270 22.28 -12.38 4.80
CA THR A 270 23.64 -12.58 5.30
C THR A 270 24.69 -11.99 4.35
N LEU A 271 24.47 -12.08 3.03
CA LEU A 271 25.34 -11.48 2.03
C LEU A 271 25.30 -9.95 2.10
N LEU A 272 24.12 -9.35 2.18
CA LEU A 272 23.95 -7.91 2.37
C LEU A 272 24.69 -7.45 3.64
N ALA A 273 24.51 -8.15 4.76
CA ALA A 273 25.21 -7.86 6.00
C ALA A 273 26.73 -7.86 5.82
N LYS A 274 27.29 -8.88 5.15
CA LYS A 274 28.73 -8.92 4.82
C LYS A 274 29.17 -7.72 3.97
N LEU A 275 28.42 -7.36 2.94
CA LEU A 275 28.74 -6.25 2.03
C LEU A 275 28.78 -4.90 2.75
N VAL A 276 27.97 -4.71 3.79
CA VAL A 276 27.97 -3.50 4.61
C VAL A 276 28.83 -3.61 5.87
N ASN A 277 29.75 -4.58 5.92
CA ASN A 277 30.67 -4.85 7.03
C ASN A 277 30.01 -5.20 8.38
N CYS A 278 28.83 -5.82 8.33
CA CYS A 278 28.21 -6.50 9.46
C CYS A 278 28.63 -7.97 9.50
N ASN A 279 29.69 -8.24 10.26
CA ASN A 279 30.33 -9.55 10.34
C ASN A 279 29.94 -10.32 11.59
N GLY A 280 29.50 -11.57 11.41
CA GLY A 280 29.39 -12.58 12.46
C GLY A 280 28.36 -12.26 13.54
N GLY A 281 28.04 -13.27 14.34
CA GLY A 281 27.07 -13.17 15.42
C GLY A 281 25.79 -13.97 15.19
N ASN A 282 24.92 -13.96 16.19
CA ASN A 282 23.56 -14.48 16.05
C ASN A 282 22.67 -13.52 15.23
N ASP A 283 21.46 -13.96 14.86
CA ASP A 283 20.56 -13.14 14.03
C ASP A 283 20.24 -11.76 14.65
N THR A 284 20.23 -11.65 15.98
CA THR A 284 19.97 -10.37 16.68
C THR A 284 21.13 -9.40 16.48
N GLU A 285 22.38 -9.85 16.68
CA GLU A 285 23.59 -9.04 16.48
C GLU A 285 23.73 -8.58 15.02
N LEU A 286 23.42 -9.47 14.07
CA LEU A 286 23.43 -9.14 12.64
C LEU A 286 22.42 -8.04 12.32
N VAL A 287 21.19 -8.14 12.82
CA VAL A 287 20.14 -7.14 12.59
C VAL A 287 20.47 -5.81 13.28
N ASP A 288 21.00 -5.84 14.49
CA ASP A 288 21.40 -4.63 15.21
C ASP A 288 22.52 -3.88 14.48
N CYS A 289 23.48 -4.60 13.88
CA CYS A 289 24.47 -3.96 13.01
C CYS A 289 23.83 -3.32 11.77
N LEU A 290 22.91 -4.03 11.10
CA LEU A 290 22.19 -3.51 9.93
C LEU A 290 21.32 -2.28 10.25
N ARG A 291 20.75 -2.21 11.46
CA ARG A 291 19.98 -1.04 11.93
C ARG A 291 20.84 0.20 12.13
N ASN A 292 22.13 0.02 12.44
CA ASN A 292 23.08 1.13 12.61
C ASN A 292 23.61 1.67 11.28
N LYS A 293 23.32 1.01 10.15
CA LYS A 293 23.69 1.51 8.82
C LYS A 293 22.75 2.64 8.39
N THR A 294 23.28 3.58 7.63
CA THR A 294 22.42 4.55 6.94
C THR A 294 21.55 3.82 5.91
N PRO A 295 20.35 4.34 5.58
CA PRO A 295 19.51 3.72 4.56
C PRO A 295 20.23 3.58 3.21
N GLN A 296 21.02 4.60 2.83
CA GLN A 296 21.76 4.60 1.56
C GLN A 296 22.82 3.49 1.49
N GLU A 297 23.56 3.24 2.58
CA GLU A 297 24.55 2.14 2.64
C GLU A 297 23.91 0.77 2.35
N LEU A 298 22.65 0.55 2.76
CA LEU A 298 21.94 -0.69 2.49
C LEU A 298 21.48 -0.76 1.02
N ILE A 299 20.93 0.34 0.49
CA ILE A 299 20.44 0.44 -0.89
C ILE A 299 21.59 0.22 -1.88
N ASP A 300 22.75 0.83 -1.65
CA ASP A 300 23.92 0.75 -2.54
C ASP A 300 24.41 -0.70 -2.75
N GLN A 301 24.20 -1.58 -1.77
CA GLN A 301 24.65 -2.98 -1.79
C GLN A 301 23.52 -3.97 -2.10
N GLU A 302 22.26 -3.52 -2.14
CA GLU A 302 21.09 -4.38 -2.28
C GLU A 302 21.09 -5.19 -3.58
N TRP A 303 21.46 -4.54 -4.70
CA TRP A 303 21.54 -5.19 -6.00
C TRP A 303 22.57 -6.32 -6.03
N LEU A 304 23.75 -6.12 -5.43
CA LEU A 304 24.81 -7.14 -5.37
C LEU A 304 24.40 -8.35 -4.54
N SER A 305 23.56 -8.13 -3.51
CA SER A 305 23.01 -9.24 -2.71
C SER A 305 21.96 -10.06 -3.45
N SER A 306 21.29 -9.45 -4.44
CA SER A 306 20.21 -10.06 -5.24
C SER A 306 20.72 -10.73 -6.52
N THR A 307 21.84 -10.28 -7.08
CA THR A 307 22.37 -10.71 -8.39
C THR A 307 23.51 -11.73 -8.32
N SER A 308 23.80 -12.30 -7.15
CA SER A 308 24.89 -13.29 -7.01
C SER A 308 24.68 -14.61 -7.78
N ASN A 309 23.61 -14.72 -8.58
CA ASN A 309 23.53 -15.64 -9.70
C ASN A 309 23.72 -14.86 -11.00
N LEU A 310 24.96 -14.82 -11.49
CA LEU A 310 25.42 -14.17 -12.71
C LEU A 310 24.84 -14.80 -14.02
N LEU A 311 23.64 -15.39 -13.98
CA LEU A 311 23.02 -16.15 -15.07
C LEU A 311 21.48 -16.02 -15.17
N HIS A 312 20.84 -15.03 -14.56
CA HIS A 312 19.44 -14.72 -14.87
C HIS A 312 19.31 -13.65 -15.98
N LEU A 313 19.93 -13.94 -17.12
CA LEU A 313 19.44 -13.39 -18.39
C LEU A 313 18.03 -13.97 -18.60
N GLY A 314 17.06 -13.08 -18.79
CA GLY A 314 15.71 -13.45 -19.21
C GLY A 314 15.74 -14.30 -20.48
N PHE A 315 14.73 -15.15 -20.60
CA PHE A 315 14.50 -16.09 -21.71
C PHE A 315 15.41 -17.32 -21.75
N LEU A 316 15.13 -18.32 -20.92
CA LEU A 316 15.03 -19.71 -21.37
C LEU A 316 14.01 -20.43 -20.49
N GLY A 317 12.90 -20.85 -21.11
CA GLY A 317 11.96 -21.76 -20.48
C GLY A 317 12.59 -23.14 -20.35
N ASN A 318 12.46 -23.74 -19.17
CA ASN A 318 12.20 -25.17 -19.08
C ASN A 318 11.44 -25.46 -17.76
N PRO A 319 10.32 -26.22 -17.79
CA PRO A 319 9.50 -26.48 -16.63
C PRO A 319 10.06 -27.72 -15.93
N GLN A 320 10.50 -27.59 -14.68
CA GLN A 320 10.51 -28.74 -13.78
C GLN A 320 9.96 -28.35 -12.42
N GLU A 321 9.11 -29.24 -11.93
CA GLU A 321 8.33 -29.17 -10.71
C GLU A 321 9.18 -28.72 -9.52
N GLY A 322 8.70 -27.69 -8.85
CA GLY A 322 9.24 -27.21 -7.59
C GLY A 322 8.12 -26.53 -6.84
N SER A 323 7.67 -27.16 -5.76
CA SER A 323 6.63 -26.68 -4.86
C SER A 323 6.96 -25.26 -4.38
N VAL A 324 6.13 -24.28 -4.76
CA VAL A 324 6.22 -22.93 -4.21
C VAL A 324 5.60 -22.95 -2.82
N VAL A 325 6.45 -22.98 -1.80
CA VAL A 325 6.03 -22.83 -0.41
C VAL A 325 5.76 -21.36 -0.15
N VAL A 326 4.48 -20.99 -0.12
CA VAL A 326 4.01 -19.72 0.42
C VAL A 326 4.48 -19.66 1.88
N VAL A 327 5.19 -18.59 2.25
CA VAL A 327 5.56 -18.34 3.65
C VAL A 327 4.27 -18.16 4.44
N TYR A 328 3.90 -19.21 5.16
CA TYR A 328 2.85 -19.20 6.17
C TYR A 328 3.13 -18.06 7.16
N VAL A 329 2.21 -17.11 7.24
CA VAL A 329 2.18 -16.11 8.31
C VAL A 329 1.22 -16.66 9.36
N PRO A 330 1.70 -17.25 10.47
CA PRO A 330 0.81 -17.75 11.52
C PRO A 330 -0.06 -16.63 12.06
N PRO A 331 -1.30 -16.94 12.49
CA PRO A 331 -2.08 -16.02 13.31
C PRO A 331 -1.33 -15.76 14.62
N GLY A 332 -1.12 -14.47 14.94
CA GLY A 332 -0.65 -14.07 16.27
C GLY A 332 -1.71 -14.43 17.31
N ALA A 333 -1.26 -14.92 18.46
CA ALA A 333 -2.08 -15.34 19.59
C ALA A 333 -3.06 -14.22 20.01
N GLY A 334 -4.35 -14.48 19.76
CA GLY A 334 -5.47 -13.69 20.25
C GLY A 334 -6.60 -14.66 20.59
N SER A 335 -6.97 -14.68 21.86
CA SER A 335 -8.02 -15.40 22.58
C SER A 335 -9.14 -16.10 21.79
N GLU A 336 -9.38 -17.35 22.19
CA GLU A 336 -10.51 -18.26 21.94
C GLU A 336 -11.90 -17.59 21.89
N ASP A 337 -12.77 -18.04 20.97
CA ASP A 337 -14.11 -18.56 21.32
C ASP A 337 -14.71 -19.40 20.17
N ASP A 338 -15.43 -20.45 20.56
CA ASP A 338 -16.08 -21.51 19.77
C ASP A 338 -17.36 -21.05 19.06
N ARG A 339 -17.58 -21.53 17.81
CA ARG A 339 -18.75 -22.37 17.44
C ARG A 339 -18.85 -22.76 15.95
N ASP A 340 -19.41 -23.95 15.76
CA ASP A 340 -19.60 -24.85 14.60
C ASP A 340 -20.60 -24.34 13.51
N PRO A 341 -20.53 -24.80 12.24
CA PRO A 341 -21.30 -24.29 11.08
C PRO A 341 -22.35 -25.27 10.48
N THR A 342 -23.45 -24.73 9.97
CA THR A 342 -24.36 -25.33 8.97
C THR A 342 -24.89 -24.18 8.08
N GLU A 343 -25.14 -24.21 6.77
CA GLU A 343 -25.17 -25.20 5.69
C GLU A 343 -25.18 -24.40 4.36
N HIS A 344 -24.50 -24.91 3.30
CA HIS A 344 -24.87 -25.00 1.85
C HIS A 344 -25.68 -23.85 1.18
N SER A 345 -25.48 -23.39 -0.07
CA SER A 345 -24.74 -23.69 -1.32
C SER A 345 -24.78 -22.37 -2.16
N ALA A 346 -24.12 -22.10 -3.30
CA ALA A 346 -23.71 -22.91 -4.45
C ALA A 346 -22.66 -22.17 -5.34
N ASP A 347 -21.85 -22.99 -6.02
CA ASP A 347 -21.25 -22.86 -7.36
C ASP A 347 -20.29 -21.72 -7.76
N VAL A 348 -18.99 -22.04 -7.68
CA VAL A 348 -18.02 -21.76 -8.75
C VAL A 348 -17.25 -23.06 -9.02
N ASN A 349 -17.13 -23.41 -10.30
CA ASN A 349 -16.63 -24.69 -10.81
C ASN A 349 -15.16 -24.94 -10.42
N SER A 350 -14.92 -25.64 -9.30
CA SER A 350 -13.60 -26.15 -8.89
C SER A 350 -13.60 -27.68 -8.98
N GLN A 351 -12.66 -28.27 -9.72
CA GLN A 351 -12.47 -29.73 -9.68
C GLN A 351 -11.91 -30.14 -8.31
N LEU A 352 -12.74 -30.79 -7.50
CA LEU A 352 -12.38 -31.40 -6.22
C LEU A 352 -11.77 -32.77 -6.49
N HIS A 353 -10.47 -32.94 -6.20
CA HIS A 353 -9.87 -34.26 -6.06
C HIS A 353 -9.76 -34.63 -4.57
N PHE A 354 -10.49 -35.66 -4.17
CA PHE A 354 -10.36 -36.28 -2.86
C PHE A 354 -9.13 -37.19 -2.85
N THR A 355 -8.17 -36.93 -1.97
CA THR A 355 -7.13 -37.92 -1.60
C THR A 355 -7.35 -38.35 -0.16
N ALA A 356 -6.98 -39.59 0.16
CA ALA A 356 -7.38 -40.35 1.35
C ALA A 356 -6.91 -39.81 2.72
N ASN A 357 -6.40 -38.57 2.80
CA ASN A 357 -5.79 -37.99 4.01
C ASN A 357 -6.42 -36.67 4.50
N ASN A 358 -7.70 -36.39 4.20
CA ASN A 358 -8.44 -35.22 4.74
C ASN A 358 -7.71 -33.86 4.63
N LEU A 359 -6.97 -33.63 3.54
CA LEU A 359 -6.44 -32.32 3.17
C LEU A 359 -7.31 -31.74 2.06
N ILE A 360 -8.06 -30.67 2.36
CA ILE A 360 -8.75 -29.88 1.34
C ILE A 360 -7.69 -29.01 0.64
N SER A 361 -7.20 -29.46 -0.52
CA SER A 361 -6.37 -28.65 -1.40
C SER A 361 -7.26 -27.76 -2.25
N LEU A 362 -7.29 -26.46 -1.96
CA LEU A 362 -7.94 -25.46 -2.80
C LEU A 362 -6.93 -25.02 -3.86
N THR A 363 -6.95 -25.70 -5.01
CA THR A 363 -6.08 -25.36 -6.15
C THR A 363 -6.68 -24.16 -6.88
N LEU A 364 -6.22 -22.95 -6.53
CA LEU A 364 -6.45 -21.77 -7.34
C LEU A 364 -5.53 -21.84 -8.57
N ASN A 365 -6.10 -22.11 -9.74
CA ASN A 365 -5.39 -22.03 -11.03
C ASN A 365 -5.09 -20.56 -11.35
N LEU A 366 -4.01 -20.03 -10.78
CA LEU A 366 -3.50 -18.72 -11.14
C LEU A 366 -2.83 -18.78 -12.51
N PRO A 367 -3.09 -17.82 -13.42
CA PRO A 367 -2.43 -17.76 -14.72
C PRO A 367 -0.90 -17.65 -14.54
N LYS A 368 -0.14 -18.11 -15.54
CA LYS A 368 1.32 -17.97 -15.51
C LYS A 368 1.71 -16.49 -15.56
N CYS A 369 2.83 -16.15 -14.93
CA CYS A 369 3.37 -14.80 -14.97
C CYS A 369 3.63 -14.37 -16.43
N GLY A 370 3.10 -13.20 -16.83
CA GLY A 370 3.28 -12.66 -18.17
C GLY A 370 2.41 -13.29 -19.27
N THR A 371 1.48 -14.21 -18.95
CA THR A 371 0.47 -14.61 -19.94
C THR A 371 -0.53 -13.46 -20.13
N PRO A 372 -0.68 -12.91 -21.34
CA PRO A 372 -1.79 -12.00 -21.63
C PRO A 372 -3.10 -12.75 -21.38
N LEU A 373 -4.03 -12.14 -20.66
CA LEU A 373 -5.42 -12.58 -20.67
C LEU A 373 -5.97 -12.28 -22.08
N TYR A 374 -5.80 -13.21 -23.02
CA TYR A 374 -6.37 -13.09 -24.36
C TYR A 374 -7.89 -13.14 -24.25
N GLY A 375 -8.49 -11.95 -24.21
CA GLY A 375 -9.92 -11.64 -24.21
C GLY A 375 -10.18 -10.12 -24.21
N SER A 376 -9.19 -9.32 -24.65
CA SER A 376 -9.12 -7.88 -24.39
C SER A 376 -10.00 -6.98 -25.27
N GLU A 377 -10.80 -7.53 -26.19
CA GLU A 377 -11.83 -6.72 -26.89
C GLU A 377 -13.22 -6.85 -26.27
N THR A 378 -13.49 -7.90 -25.49
CA THR A 378 -14.80 -8.10 -24.85
C THR A 378 -14.80 -7.71 -23.37
N ILE A 379 -13.66 -7.81 -22.67
CA ILE A 379 -13.56 -7.48 -21.24
C ILE A 379 -13.54 -5.97 -20.98
N SER A 380 -12.90 -5.15 -21.83
CA SER A 380 -12.97 -3.68 -21.68
C SER A 380 -14.40 -3.16 -21.81
N ASN A 381 -15.18 -3.72 -22.74
CA ASN A 381 -16.59 -3.33 -22.90
C ASN A 381 -17.49 -3.91 -21.79
N HIS A 382 -17.13 -5.04 -21.17
CA HIS A 382 -17.87 -5.58 -20.01
C HIS A 382 -17.52 -4.88 -18.69
N LEU A 383 -16.25 -4.50 -18.45
CA LEU A 383 -15.87 -3.75 -17.24
C LEU A 383 -16.51 -2.35 -17.23
N ILE A 384 -16.56 -1.68 -18.39
CA ILE A 384 -17.24 -0.39 -18.55
C ILE A 384 -18.77 -0.55 -18.45
N MET A 385 -19.34 -1.66 -18.93
CA MET A 385 -20.79 -1.90 -18.79
C MET A 385 -21.23 -2.35 -17.39
N GLU A 386 -20.44 -3.15 -16.67
CA GLU A 386 -20.78 -3.59 -15.30
C GLU A 386 -20.61 -2.47 -14.27
N LEU A 387 -19.64 -1.57 -14.45
CA LEU A 387 -19.54 -0.36 -13.62
C LEU A 387 -20.72 0.60 -13.88
N SER A 388 -21.25 0.64 -15.12
CA SER A 388 -22.44 1.42 -15.49
C SER A 388 -23.76 0.78 -15.03
N SER A 389 -23.86 -0.55 -14.96
CA SER A 389 -25.07 -1.24 -14.48
C SER A 389 -25.18 -1.23 -12.95
N ALA A 390 -24.06 -1.36 -12.23
CA ALA A 390 -24.03 -1.27 -10.77
C ALA A 390 -24.40 0.13 -10.23
N ALA A 391 -24.32 1.18 -11.06
CA ALA A 391 -24.74 2.54 -10.73
C ALA A 391 -26.23 2.84 -11.03
N ARG A 392 -26.97 1.93 -11.71
CA ARG A 392 -28.35 2.19 -12.16
C ARG A 392 -29.46 1.45 -11.40
N GLU A 393 -29.15 0.61 -10.43
CA GLU A 393 -30.18 -0.03 -9.61
C GLU A 393 -30.52 0.84 -8.38
N GLN A 394 -31.29 1.92 -8.61
CA GLN A 394 -32.22 2.42 -7.60
C GLN A 394 -33.62 1.88 -7.92
N PRO A 395 -34.31 1.22 -6.98
CA PRO A 395 -35.70 0.84 -7.21
C PRO A 395 -36.57 2.09 -7.15
N GLN A 396 -37.25 2.39 -8.26
CA GLN A 396 -38.48 3.16 -8.22
C GLN A 396 -39.52 2.31 -7.46
N HIS A 397 -39.87 2.74 -6.25
CA HIS A 397 -41.24 2.71 -5.73
C HIS A 397 -41.40 3.70 -4.57
#